data_AF-A0A497R1J0-F1
#
_entry.id   AF-A0A497R1J0-F1
#
_cell.length_a   1.000
_cell.length_b   1.000
_cell.length_c   1.000
_cell.angle_alpha   90.00
_cell.angle_beta   90.00
_cell.angle_gamma   90.00
#
_symmetry.space_group_name_H-M   'P 1'
#
loop_
_entity.id
_entity.type
_entity.pdbx_description
1 polymer ?
#
loop_
_entity_poly.entity_id
_entity_poly.type
_entity_poly.pdbx_seq_one_letter_code
_entity_poly.pdbx_strand_id
1 'polypeptide(L)'
;MEEVKVVGQVVGGKVASILVREKSGEKLELGDLLVVEDEEALLILQVYDLNYGSQIPQSIHELLAGLKLEGYGAGLTFLEPKLRNYVLAEVKAIARVEGKNVRIPKTLPSFFSAIRRIRKEDLLFLTKPRHPIYLGKVRSGSKILDVDVYLDGMDVLKHHILIPATTGRGKSNLVKVMLWSILGQKDFGVLVLDPHDEYYGRYGKGLKDHPKAQRNLLYYSPNPPPGANTLVVNLRSIEPSHFQGIVSFTDAQHDAIRLYHINFEENWIEHIVRGESLNGVADRTLQVLQRKFNTTLGVYIDESGNLQCRNRVFSNTAGETTIREIVAALEEGKIVIIDTSRLLDEAELLIGSIIVNEIFYRYQGYKSTGELDSKPVVSVVIEEAPRVLGKEVLAEGDNIYSTVA
;
A
#
# COMPACT_ATOMS: atom_id res chain seq x y z
N MET A 1 17.49 3.05 -40.99
CA MET A 1 17.40 2.06 -39.89
C MET A 1 18.49 2.39 -38.89
N GLU A 2 18.13 2.85 -37.69
CA GLU A 2 19.14 2.99 -36.63
C GLU A 2 19.70 1.61 -36.31
N GLU A 3 21.02 1.49 -36.36
CA GLU A 3 21.73 0.27 -36.04
C GLU A 3 21.39 -0.15 -34.59
N VAL A 4 20.87 -1.36 -34.42
CA VAL A 4 20.49 -1.87 -33.11
C VAL A 4 21.78 -2.11 -32.31
N LYS A 5 22.05 -1.22 -31.34
CA LYS A 5 23.22 -1.34 -30.46
C LYS A 5 23.12 -2.58 -29.57
N VAL A 6 23.83 -3.63 -29.96
CA VAL A 6 23.97 -4.87 -29.18
C VAL A 6 24.82 -4.62 -27.93
N VAL A 7 24.31 -5.03 -26.77
CA VAL A 7 24.96 -4.88 -25.46
C VAL A 7 25.44 -6.20 -24.83
N GLY A 8 25.02 -7.33 -25.39
CA GLY A 8 25.45 -8.64 -24.94
C GLY A 8 24.95 -9.75 -25.85
N GLN A 9 25.27 -10.99 -25.47
CA GLN A 9 24.87 -12.17 -26.22
C GLN A 9 24.54 -13.32 -25.27
N VAL A 10 23.50 -14.10 -25.60
CA VAL A 10 23.15 -15.31 -24.85
C VAL A 10 24.25 -16.36 -25.02
N VAL A 11 24.78 -16.87 -23.91
CA VAL A 11 25.85 -17.89 -23.90
C VAL A 11 25.44 -19.20 -23.24
N GLY A 12 24.27 -19.26 -22.60
CA GLY A 12 23.73 -20.49 -22.02
C GLY A 12 22.78 -20.23 -20.87
N GLY A 13 22.63 -21.21 -19.98
CA GLY A 13 21.79 -21.12 -18.79
C GLY A 13 20.52 -21.96 -18.87
N LYS A 14 19.52 -21.59 -18.06
CA LYS A 14 18.22 -22.26 -17.88
C LYS A 14 17.11 -21.21 -17.78
N VAL A 15 15.84 -21.62 -17.84
CA VAL A 15 14.68 -20.71 -17.94
C VAL A 15 14.68 -19.59 -16.90
N ALA A 16 15.03 -19.89 -15.65
CA ALA A 16 15.06 -18.92 -14.56
C ALA A 16 16.38 -18.14 -14.42
N SER A 17 17.44 -18.55 -15.14
CA SER A 17 18.80 -18.00 -15.06
C SER A 17 19.47 -18.19 -16.42
N ILE A 18 19.21 -17.26 -17.33
CA ILE A 18 19.83 -17.19 -18.65
C ILE A 18 21.13 -16.42 -18.49
N LEU A 19 22.22 -16.97 -19.04
CA LEU A 19 23.53 -16.36 -18.99
C LEU A 19 23.75 -15.50 -20.22
N VAL A 20 24.04 -14.23 -19.97
CA VAL A 20 24.33 -13.21 -20.98
C VAL A 20 25.76 -12.73 -20.79
N ARG A 21 26.58 -12.87 -21.82
CA ARG A 21 27.90 -12.25 -21.82
C ARG A 21 27.78 -10.80 -22.23
N GLU A 22 28.24 -9.89 -21.38
CA GLU A 22 28.29 -8.46 -21.65
C GLU A 22 29.28 -8.15 -22.78
N LYS A 23 28.90 -7.27 -23.70
CA LYS A 23 29.78 -6.77 -24.75
C LYS A 23 30.79 -5.78 -24.15
N SER A 24 32.06 -5.97 -24.45
CA SER A 24 33.13 -5.08 -23.98
C SER A 24 32.86 -3.62 -24.36
N GLY A 25 32.95 -2.72 -23.36
CA GLY A 25 32.66 -1.29 -23.52
C GLY A 25 31.23 -0.89 -23.18
N GLU A 26 30.33 -1.87 -23.05
CA GLU A 26 29.01 -1.66 -22.43
C GLU A 26 29.08 -1.92 -20.92
N LYS A 27 28.02 -1.55 -20.21
CA LYS A 27 27.90 -1.77 -18.77
C LYS A 27 26.46 -2.10 -18.40
N LEU A 28 26.18 -3.37 -18.16
CA LEU A 28 24.89 -3.84 -17.68
C LEU A 28 24.75 -3.53 -16.18
N GLU A 29 23.55 -3.18 -15.75
CA GLU A 29 23.22 -2.87 -14.36
C GLU A 29 22.19 -3.86 -13.82
N LEU A 30 22.20 -4.06 -12.49
CA LEU A 30 21.13 -4.80 -11.83
C LEU A 30 19.78 -4.11 -12.08
N GLY A 31 18.79 -4.89 -12.50
CA GLY A 31 17.47 -4.40 -12.88
C GLY A 31 17.40 -3.83 -14.28
N ASP A 32 18.46 -3.91 -15.10
CA ASP A 32 18.34 -3.58 -16.52
C ASP A 32 17.31 -4.48 -17.21
N LEU A 33 16.50 -3.86 -18.05
CA LEU A 33 15.55 -4.51 -18.93
C LEU A 33 16.19 -4.62 -20.31
N LEU A 34 16.28 -5.86 -20.79
CA LEU A 34 16.95 -6.23 -22.03
C LEU A 34 15.95 -6.91 -22.97
N VAL A 35 16.25 -6.91 -24.26
CA VAL A 35 15.38 -7.49 -25.28
C VAL A 35 16.18 -8.45 -26.16
N VAL A 36 15.59 -9.61 -26.40
CA VAL A 36 15.94 -10.54 -27.48
C VAL A 36 14.81 -10.54 -28.49
N GLU A 37 15.15 -10.37 -29.76
CA GLU A 37 14.20 -10.49 -30.87
C GLU A 37 14.12 -11.97 -31.28
N ASP A 38 12.89 -12.48 -31.40
CA ASP A 38 12.55 -13.89 -31.63
C ASP A 38 11.47 -13.98 -32.71
N GLU A 39 11.88 -13.96 -33.98
CA GLU A 39 10.99 -13.97 -35.16
C GLU A 39 9.92 -12.85 -35.11
N GLU A 40 8.68 -13.20 -34.76
CA GLU A 40 7.53 -12.28 -34.64
C GLU A 40 7.28 -11.80 -33.20
N ALA A 41 8.10 -12.25 -32.25
CA ALA A 41 7.98 -11.95 -30.83
C ALA A 41 9.23 -11.24 -30.30
N LEU A 42 9.06 -10.53 -29.19
CA LEU A 42 10.16 -9.98 -28.41
C LEU A 42 10.13 -10.54 -26.99
N LEU A 43 11.29 -10.96 -26.50
CA LEU A 43 11.51 -11.48 -25.16
C LEU A 43 12.13 -10.39 -24.30
N ILE A 44 11.38 -9.91 -23.31
CA ILE A 44 11.87 -8.96 -22.32
C ILE A 44 12.54 -9.75 -21.19
N LEU A 45 13.80 -9.43 -20.93
CA LEU A 45 14.64 -10.05 -19.91
C LEU A 45 14.97 -9.02 -18.83
N GLN A 46 15.07 -9.45 -17.58
CA GLN A 46 15.51 -8.63 -16.46
C GLN A 46 16.83 -9.16 -15.89
N VAL A 47 17.85 -8.30 -15.84
CA VAL A 47 19.11 -8.58 -15.12
C VAL A 47 18.84 -8.60 -13.63
N TYR A 48 19.16 -9.71 -12.96
CA TYR A 48 19.02 -9.81 -11.51
C TYR A 48 20.34 -10.14 -10.80
N ASP A 49 21.37 -10.55 -11.53
CA ASP A 49 22.70 -10.78 -10.98
C ASP A 49 23.81 -10.46 -12.00
N LEU A 50 25.00 -10.11 -11.50
CA LEU A 50 26.19 -9.78 -12.29
C LEU A 50 27.41 -10.49 -11.69
N ASN A 51 28.05 -11.32 -12.51
CA ASN A 51 29.17 -12.17 -12.12
C ASN A 51 30.39 -11.91 -13.01
N TYR A 52 31.59 -12.07 -12.46
CA TYR A 52 32.80 -12.08 -13.27
C TYR A 52 32.97 -13.42 -13.97
N GLY A 53 33.23 -13.38 -15.28
CA GLY A 53 33.63 -14.52 -16.09
C GLY A 53 35.08 -14.38 -16.55
N SER A 54 35.79 -15.50 -16.61
CA SER A 54 37.14 -15.55 -17.19
C SER A 54 37.38 -16.85 -17.96
N GLN A 55 38.17 -16.75 -19.02
CA GLN A 55 38.75 -17.91 -19.72
C GLN A 55 40.02 -18.43 -19.04
N ILE A 56 40.53 -17.72 -18.03
CA ILE A 56 41.72 -18.09 -17.28
C ILE A 56 41.31 -18.67 -15.92
N PRO A 57 41.95 -19.77 -15.47
CA PRO A 57 41.76 -20.31 -14.13
C PRO A 57 41.99 -19.27 -13.01
N GLN A 58 41.21 -19.39 -11.93
CA GLN A 58 41.26 -18.46 -10.79
C GLN A 58 42.64 -18.33 -10.15
N SER A 59 43.40 -19.43 -10.05
CA SER A 59 44.76 -19.42 -9.49
C SER A 59 45.72 -18.54 -10.29
N ILE A 60 45.56 -18.51 -11.61
CA ILE A 60 46.37 -17.64 -12.48
C ILE A 60 45.89 -16.19 -12.37
N HIS A 61 44.60 -15.95 -12.13
CA HIS A 61 44.08 -14.60 -11.85
C HIS A 61 44.72 -13.98 -10.62
N GLU A 62 44.78 -14.72 -9.52
CA GLU A 62 45.39 -14.26 -8.27
C GLU A 62 46.88 -13.95 -8.44
N LEU A 63 47.61 -14.84 -9.13
CA LEU A 63 49.02 -14.63 -9.45
C LEU A 63 49.24 -13.37 -10.31
N LEU A 64 48.46 -13.21 -11.39
CA LEU A 64 48.56 -12.03 -12.27
C LEU A 64 48.19 -10.73 -11.55
N ALA A 65 47.21 -10.77 -10.64
CA ALA A 65 46.85 -9.63 -9.81
C ALA A 65 48.00 -9.24 -8.88
N GLY A 66 48.65 -10.22 -8.23
CA GLY A 66 49.83 -10.00 -7.39
C GLY A 66 51.01 -9.45 -8.18
N LEU A 67 51.38 -10.07 -9.30
CA LEU A 67 52.47 -9.59 -10.16
C LEU A 67 52.24 -8.15 -10.62
N LYS A 68 51.00 -7.78 -10.96
CA LYS A 68 50.67 -6.41 -11.34
C LYS A 68 50.78 -5.44 -10.16
N LEU A 69 50.33 -5.84 -8.97
CA LEU A 69 50.43 -5.04 -7.74
C LEU A 69 51.90 -4.76 -7.37
N GLU A 70 52.75 -5.76 -7.49
CA GLU A 70 54.19 -5.70 -7.20
C GLU A 70 55.03 -5.07 -8.33
N GLY A 71 54.40 -4.55 -9.38
CA GLY A 71 55.07 -3.80 -10.46
C GLY A 71 55.69 -4.64 -11.58
N TYR A 72 55.50 -5.96 -11.59
CA TYR A 72 55.97 -6.87 -12.66
C TYR A 72 55.05 -6.90 -13.91
N GLY A 73 54.13 -5.94 -14.04
CA GLY A 73 52.98 -6.01 -14.96
C GLY A 73 53.24 -5.81 -16.47
N ALA A 74 54.48 -5.58 -16.90
CA ALA A 74 54.80 -5.36 -18.31
C ALA A 74 54.88 -6.71 -19.08
N GLY A 75 53.91 -6.99 -19.94
CA GLY A 75 53.98 -8.09 -20.93
C GLY A 75 53.27 -9.40 -20.57
N LEU A 76 52.49 -9.47 -19.49
CA LEU A 76 51.75 -10.68 -19.06
C LEU A 76 50.46 -10.97 -19.88
N THR A 77 50.44 -10.63 -21.17
CA THR A 77 49.24 -10.78 -22.03
C THR A 77 49.38 -11.95 -23.00
N PHE A 78 48.82 -13.10 -22.62
CA PHE A 78 48.73 -14.29 -23.48
C PHE A 78 47.46 -14.33 -24.36
N LEU A 79 46.45 -13.47 -24.06
CA LEU A 79 45.15 -13.41 -24.73
C LEU A 79 44.68 -11.95 -24.86
N GLU A 80 43.81 -11.68 -25.84
CA GLU A 80 43.15 -10.38 -25.99
C GLU A 80 42.39 -9.99 -24.70
N PRO A 81 42.64 -8.79 -24.12
CA PRO A 81 42.05 -8.39 -22.84
C PRO A 81 40.52 -8.48 -22.78
N LYS A 82 39.84 -8.20 -23.90
CA LYS A 82 38.37 -8.20 -24.03
C LYS A 82 37.77 -9.61 -24.08
N LEU A 83 38.56 -10.61 -24.44
CA LEU A 83 38.13 -12.00 -24.52
C LEU A 83 38.40 -12.76 -23.22
N ARG A 84 39.42 -12.31 -22.46
CA ARG A 84 39.93 -12.95 -21.26
C ARG A 84 39.01 -12.79 -20.06
N ASN A 85 38.67 -11.55 -19.72
CA ASN A 85 37.87 -11.20 -18.56
C ASN A 85 36.61 -10.47 -19.05
N TYR A 86 35.45 -10.87 -18.58
CA TYR A 86 34.18 -10.29 -18.99
C TYR A 86 33.17 -10.36 -17.85
N VAL A 87 32.06 -9.62 -17.99
CA VAL A 87 30.92 -9.71 -17.08
C VAL A 87 29.91 -10.68 -17.68
N LEU A 88 29.39 -11.57 -16.84
CA LEU A 88 28.23 -12.39 -17.09
C LEU A 88 27.05 -11.79 -16.33
N ALA A 89 25.98 -11.48 -17.03
CA ALA A 89 24.71 -11.13 -16.43
C ALA A 89 23.83 -12.38 -16.35
N GLU A 90 23.29 -12.65 -15.17
CA GLU A 90 22.16 -13.58 -15.07
C GLU A 90 20.86 -12.81 -15.27
N VAL A 91 20.07 -13.29 -16.22
CA VAL A 91 18.82 -12.65 -16.60
C VAL A 91 17.68 -13.66 -16.55
N LYS A 92 16.48 -13.19 -16.22
CA LYS A 92 15.24 -13.97 -16.30
C LYS A 92 14.32 -13.38 -17.35
N ALA A 93 13.66 -14.23 -18.13
CA ALA A 93 12.63 -13.78 -19.05
C ALA A 93 11.36 -13.42 -18.26
N ILE A 94 10.92 -12.17 -18.36
CA ILE A 94 9.75 -11.66 -17.62
C ILE A 94 8.49 -11.54 -18.47
N ALA A 95 8.65 -11.34 -19.79
CA ALA A 95 7.53 -11.19 -20.71
C ALA A 95 7.93 -11.60 -22.12
N ARG A 96 7.02 -12.28 -22.82
CA ARG A 96 7.06 -12.46 -24.28
C ARG A 96 5.96 -11.58 -24.85
N VAL A 97 6.31 -10.70 -25.78
CA VAL A 97 5.38 -9.75 -26.38
C VAL A 97 5.26 -10.06 -27.87
N GLU A 98 4.02 -10.30 -28.31
CA GLU A 98 3.64 -10.57 -29.69
C GLU A 98 2.63 -9.47 -30.09
N GLY A 99 3.13 -8.41 -30.72
CA GLY A 99 2.34 -7.19 -30.96
C GLY A 99 1.90 -6.51 -29.67
N LYS A 100 0.61 -6.62 -29.32
CA LYS A 100 0.06 -6.13 -28.03
C LYS A 100 -0.18 -7.23 -27.00
N ASN A 101 -0.03 -8.50 -27.39
CA ASN A 101 -0.27 -9.62 -26.50
C ASN A 101 0.97 -9.88 -25.66
N VAL A 102 0.81 -9.88 -24.35
CA VAL A 102 1.88 -10.20 -23.39
C VAL A 102 1.60 -11.56 -22.77
N ARG A 103 2.59 -12.44 -22.79
CA ARG A 103 2.51 -13.79 -22.21
C ARG A 103 3.72 -14.06 -21.33
N ILE A 104 3.53 -14.97 -20.39
CA ILE A 104 4.64 -15.52 -19.60
C ILE A 104 5.55 -16.32 -20.55
N PRO A 105 6.86 -16.03 -20.60
CA PRO A 105 7.81 -16.79 -21.39
C PRO A 105 7.83 -18.27 -20.97
N LYS A 106 7.70 -19.18 -21.93
CA LYS A 106 7.79 -20.64 -21.71
C LYS A 106 8.98 -21.29 -22.41
N THR A 107 9.71 -20.51 -23.19
CA THR A 107 10.82 -20.96 -24.03
C THR A 107 12.06 -20.15 -23.72
N LEU A 108 13.23 -20.77 -23.94
CA LEU A 108 14.51 -20.08 -23.89
C LEU A 108 14.75 -19.34 -25.20
N PRO A 109 15.43 -18.18 -25.18
CA PRO A 109 15.98 -17.61 -26.40
C PRO A 109 17.03 -18.57 -26.99
N SER A 110 17.25 -18.48 -28.30
CA SER A 110 18.28 -19.27 -28.96
C SER A 110 19.67 -18.95 -28.40
N PHE A 111 20.57 -19.94 -28.48
CA PHE A 111 21.98 -19.69 -28.21
C PHE A 111 22.51 -18.61 -29.14
N PHE A 112 23.38 -17.76 -28.62
CA PHE A 112 24.02 -16.68 -29.34
C PHE A 112 23.08 -15.58 -29.85
N SER A 113 21.82 -15.55 -29.42
CA SER A 113 20.93 -14.42 -29.66
C SER A 113 21.54 -13.12 -29.16
N ALA A 114 21.53 -12.10 -30.02
CA ALA A 114 21.99 -10.77 -29.69
C ALA A 114 21.01 -10.09 -28.74
N ILE A 115 21.54 -9.35 -27.77
CA ILE A 115 20.75 -8.64 -26.77
C ILE A 115 20.93 -7.14 -26.92
N ARG A 116 19.83 -6.40 -26.86
CA ARG A 116 19.80 -4.93 -26.80
C ARG A 116 19.12 -4.44 -25.53
N ARG A 117 19.33 -3.17 -25.17
CA ARG A 117 18.54 -2.53 -24.11
C ARG A 117 17.09 -2.35 -24.57
N ILE A 118 16.16 -2.41 -23.61
CA ILE A 118 14.76 -2.09 -23.87
C ILE A 118 14.60 -0.63 -24.32
N ARG A 119 13.62 -0.39 -25.17
CA ARG A 119 13.22 0.93 -25.66
C ARG A 119 11.75 1.19 -25.36
N LYS A 120 11.30 2.42 -25.60
CA LYS A 120 9.90 2.83 -25.38
C LYS A 120 8.95 2.06 -26.29
N GLU A 121 9.40 1.76 -27.51
CA GLU A 121 8.62 1.09 -28.55
C GLU A 121 8.34 -0.38 -28.19
N ASP A 122 9.17 -1.02 -27.37
CA ASP A 122 8.97 -2.40 -26.92
C ASP A 122 7.84 -2.53 -25.87
N LEU A 123 7.46 -1.39 -25.28
CA LEU A 123 6.52 -1.31 -24.16
C LEU A 123 5.15 -0.75 -24.57
N LEU A 124 4.84 -0.72 -25.88
CA LEU A 124 3.57 -0.17 -26.40
C LEU A 124 2.32 -0.93 -25.97
N PHE A 125 2.47 -2.13 -25.39
CA PHE A 125 1.38 -2.88 -24.77
C PHE A 125 0.92 -2.27 -23.44
N LEU A 126 1.77 -1.45 -22.78
CA LEU A 126 1.39 -0.68 -21.59
C LEU A 126 0.50 0.47 -22.03
N THR A 127 -0.81 0.22 -21.99
CA THR A 127 -1.84 1.17 -22.40
C THR A 127 -2.53 1.77 -21.17
N LYS A 128 -3.13 2.94 -21.35
CA LYS A 128 -3.90 3.60 -20.30
C LYS A 128 -5.32 2.99 -20.26
N PRO A 129 -5.72 2.34 -19.16
CA PRO A 129 -7.03 1.72 -19.04
C PRO A 129 -8.14 2.75 -18.82
N ARG A 130 -9.40 2.30 -18.76
CA ARG A 130 -10.58 3.17 -18.61
C ARG A 130 -10.59 3.88 -17.25
N HIS A 131 -10.22 3.18 -16.19
CA HIS A 131 -10.15 3.72 -14.84
C HIS A 131 -8.68 3.72 -14.36
N PRO A 132 -7.85 4.68 -14.79
CA PRO A 132 -6.41 4.59 -14.64
C PRO A 132 -5.95 4.91 -13.20
N ILE A 133 -5.23 3.98 -12.59
CA ILE A 133 -4.40 4.20 -11.40
C ILE A 133 -2.94 4.25 -11.84
N TYR A 134 -2.37 5.45 -11.86
CA TYR A 134 -0.95 5.66 -12.16
C TYR A 134 -0.08 5.16 -11.02
N LEU A 135 0.98 4.41 -11.35
CA LEU A 135 1.96 3.92 -10.38
C LEU A 135 3.31 4.62 -10.49
N GLY A 136 3.70 5.04 -11.69
CA GLY A 136 5.04 5.56 -11.95
C GLY A 136 5.49 5.28 -13.38
N LYS A 137 6.79 5.43 -13.60
CA LYS A 137 7.44 5.16 -14.89
C LYS A 137 8.27 3.89 -14.86
N VAL A 138 8.41 3.24 -16.00
CA VAL A 138 9.29 2.07 -16.14
C VAL A 138 10.74 2.47 -15.91
N ARG A 139 11.48 1.65 -15.14
CA ARG A 139 12.92 1.83 -14.89
C ARG A 139 13.69 0.62 -15.40
N SER A 140 14.80 0.87 -16.11
CA SER A 140 15.80 -0.13 -16.51
C SER A 140 17.12 0.24 -15.85
N GLY A 141 17.57 -0.56 -14.88
CA GLY A 141 18.75 -0.24 -14.09
C GLY A 141 18.57 1.11 -13.38
N SER A 142 19.50 2.03 -13.60
CA SER A 142 19.42 3.41 -13.11
C SER A 142 18.64 4.36 -14.03
N LYS A 143 18.27 3.94 -15.24
CA LYS A 143 17.62 4.79 -16.25
C LYS A 143 16.09 4.71 -16.14
N ILE A 144 15.45 5.87 -16.04
CA ILE A 144 13.99 6.00 -16.14
C ILE A 144 13.62 6.11 -17.63
N LEU A 145 12.69 5.28 -18.07
CA LEU A 145 12.10 5.34 -19.39
C LEU A 145 10.84 6.21 -19.34
N ASP A 146 10.59 6.97 -20.39
CA ASP A 146 9.39 7.80 -20.51
C ASP A 146 8.16 6.96 -20.94
N VAL A 147 7.82 5.99 -20.09
CA VAL A 147 6.68 5.08 -20.24
C VAL A 147 5.95 5.01 -18.92
N ASP A 148 4.73 5.56 -18.89
CA ASP A 148 3.86 5.55 -17.73
C ASP A 148 3.23 4.17 -17.53
N VAL A 149 3.15 3.75 -16.27
CA VAL A 149 2.50 2.50 -15.85
C VAL A 149 1.18 2.84 -15.18
N TYR A 150 0.11 2.25 -15.68
CA TYR A 150 -1.23 2.36 -15.14
C TYR A 150 -1.78 0.96 -14.83
N LEU A 151 -2.58 0.87 -13.77
CA LEU A 151 -3.44 -0.27 -13.49
C LEU A 151 -4.90 0.13 -13.73
N ASP A 152 -5.76 -0.84 -14.08
CA ASP A 152 -7.21 -0.60 -14.09
C ASP A 152 -7.75 -0.66 -12.65
N GLY A 153 -8.32 0.45 -12.20
CA GLY A 153 -8.79 0.58 -10.82
C GLY A 153 -10.00 -0.30 -10.50
N MET A 154 -10.85 -0.62 -11.47
CA MET A 154 -11.98 -1.53 -11.23
C MET A 154 -11.51 -2.96 -11.04
N ASP A 155 -10.48 -3.38 -11.77
CA ASP A 155 -9.90 -4.70 -11.60
C ASP A 155 -9.11 -4.79 -10.30
N VAL A 156 -8.33 -3.76 -9.94
CA VAL A 156 -7.38 -3.85 -8.83
C VAL A 156 -8.03 -3.54 -7.48
N LEU A 157 -8.87 -2.50 -7.37
CA LEU A 157 -9.45 -2.11 -6.08
C LEU A 157 -10.54 -3.06 -5.58
N LYS A 158 -11.07 -3.94 -6.44
CA LYS A 158 -12.02 -5.00 -6.06
C LYS A 158 -11.36 -6.26 -5.48
N HIS A 159 -10.05 -6.47 -5.67
CA HIS A 159 -9.33 -7.68 -5.27
C HIS A 159 -8.36 -7.47 -4.09
N HIS A 160 -8.46 -6.33 -3.40
CA HIS A 160 -7.56 -5.90 -2.32
C HIS A 160 -6.11 -5.69 -2.78
N ILE A 161 -5.37 -4.82 -2.08
CA ILE A 161 -3.98 -4.49 -2.41
C ILE A 161 -3.13 -4.56 -1.14
N LEU A 162 -2.06 -5.34 -1.18
CA LEU A 162 -1.00 -5.31 -0.17
C LEU A 162 0.21 -4.55 -0.71
N ILE A 163 0.63 -3.50 -0.01
CA ILE A 163 1.83 -2.72 -0.34
C ILE A 163 2.91 -2.95 0.74
N PRO A 164 3.74 -4.01 0.61
CA PRO A 164 4.80 -4.29 1.56
C PRO A 164 6.04 -3.46 1.24
N ALA A 165 6.58 -2.79 2.25
CA ALA A 165 7.82 -2.03 2.13
C ALA A 165 8.49 -1.87 3.50
N THR A 166 9.83 -1.86 3.53
CA THR A 166 10.56 -1.44 4.74
C THR A 166 10.51 0.08 4.88
N THR A 167 10.69 0.58 6.10
CA THR A 167 10.67 2.01 6.40
C THR A 167 11.62 2.79 5.50
N GLY A 168 11.16 3.92 4.97
CA GLY A 168 11.95 4.77 4.07
C GLY A 168 12.05 4.28 2.61
N ARG A 169 11.35 3.21 2.22
CA ARG A 169 11.32 2.72 0.82
C ARG A 169 10.20 3.31 -0.04
N GLY A 170 9.44 4.27 0.46
CA GLY A 170 8.46 5.02 -0.32
C GLY A 170 7.04 4.46 -0.33
N LYS A 171 6.63 3.69 0.69
CA LYS A 171 5.26 3.16 0.88
C LYS A 171 4.20 4.27 0.77
N SER A 172 4.25 5.25 1.67
CA SER A 172 3.29 6.36 1.72
C SER A 172 3.37 7.22 0.46
N ASN A 173 4.54 7.29 -0.20
CA ASN A 173 4.67 7.97 -1.48
C ASN A 173 3.93 7.25 -2.61
N LEU A 174 4.07 5.92 -2.72
CA LEU A 174 3.34 5.13 -3.72
C LEU A 174 1.82 5.26 -3.50
N VAL A 175 1.37 5.15 -2.25
CA VAL A 175 -0.05 5.33 -1.90
C VAL A 175 -0.51 6.74 -2.28
N LYS A 176 0.24 7.80 -1.94
CA LYS A 176 -0.06 9.18 -2.38
C LYS A 176 -0.16 9.31 -3.89
N VAL A 177 0.72 8.67 -4.66
CA VAL A 177 0.68 8.70 -6.13
C VAL A 177 -0.60 8.01 -6.64
N MET A 178 -0.97 6.86 -6.07
CA MET A 178 -2.21 6.16 -6.42
C MET A 178 -3.44 7.02 -6.10
N LEU A 179 -3.53 7.56 -4.88
CA LEU A 179 -4.61 8.44 -4.43
C LEU A 179 -4.70 9.70 -5.31
N TRP A 180 -3.56 10.30 -5.65
CA TRP A 180 -3.51 11.45 -6.55
C TRP A 180 -4.07 11.10 -7.93
N SER A 181 -3.77 9.91 -8.47
CA SER A 181 -4.27 9.46 -9.76
C SER A 181 -5.79 9.27 -9.80
N ILE A 182 -6.36 8.75 -8.71
CA ILE A 182 -7.81 8.47 -8.64
C ILE A 182 -8.61 9.68 -8.15
N LEU A 183 -7.98 10.73 -7.63
CA LEU A 183 -8.68 11.88 -7.09
C LEU A 183 -9.54 12.59 -8.17
N GLY A 184 -10.85 12.53 -7.96
CA GLY A 184 -11.86 13.04 -8.90
C GLY A 184 -12.31 12.05 -9.97
N GLN A 185 -11.97 10.76 -9.84
CA GLN A 185 -12.66 9.65 -10.51
C GLN A 185 -13.83 9.21 -9.62
N LYS A 186 -15.07 9.36 -10.10
CA LYS A 186 -16.27 9.15 -9.27
C LYS A 186 -16.55 7.68 -8.97
N ASP A 187 -15.91 6.76 -9.69
CA ASP A 187 -16.07 5.33 -9.50
C ASP A 187 -15.36 4.81 -8.22
N PHE A 188 -14.56 5.66 -7.54
CA PHE A 188 -13.75 5.26 -6.39
C PHE A 188 -13.92 6.18 -5.19
N GLY A 189 -14.46 5.66 -4.10
CA GLY A 189 -14.39 6.29 -2.78
C GLY A 189 -13.20 5.73 -2.01
N VAL A 190 -12.43 6.57 -1.30
CA VAL A 190 -11.30 6.05 -0.52
C VAL A 190 -11.25 6.66 0.87
N LEU A 191 -11.31 5.80 1.88
CA LEU A 191 -11.05 6.16 3.27
C LEU A 191 -9.57 5.96 3.56
N VAL A 192 -8.89 6.98 4.07
CA VAL A 192 -7.48 6.92 4.49
C VAL A 192 -7.40 7.19 5.98
N LEU A 193 -6.93 6.20 6.74
CA LEU A 193 -6.55 6.39 8.14
C LEU A 193 -5.07 6.81 8.17
N ASP A 194 -4.81 8.03 8.62
CA ASP A 194 -3.50 8.69 8.50
C ASP A 194 -2.84 8.92 9.88
N PRO A 195 -2.13 7.91 10.44
CA PRO A 195 -1.47 8.00 11.74
C PRO A 195 -0.29 8.98 11.76
N HIS A 196 0.15 9.46 10.60
CA HIS A 196 1.33 10.31 10.48
C HIS A 196 1.04 11.68 9.86
N ASP A 197 -0.22 11.96 9.50
CA ASP A 197 -0.67 13.19 8.84
C ASP A 197 0.13 13.52 7.55
N GLU A 198 0.46 12.48 6.77
CA GLU A 198 1.35 12.58 5.60
C GLU A 198 0.60 12.71 4.27
N TYR A 199 -0.68 12.34 4.20
CA TYR A 199 -1.44 12.24 2.95
C TYR A 199 -2.04 13.58 2.53
N TYR A 200 -2.57 14.35 3.49
CA TYR A 200 -3.18 15.65 3.20
C TYR A 200 -2.16 16.67 2.69
N GLY A 201 -0.97 16.66 3.27
CA GLY A 201 0.10 17.63 2.99
C GLY A 201 0.04 18.85 3.89
N ARG A 202 -0.13 18.69 5.21
CA ARG A 202 -0.18 19.83 6.15
C ARG A 202 1.10 20.68 6.07
N TYR A 203 2.26 20.04 6.10
CA TYR A 203 3.59 20.68 6.15
C TYR A 203 4.38 20.62 4.83
N GLY A 204 3.76 20.19 3.74
CA GLY A 204 4.44 19.99 2.46
C GLY A 204 3.44 19.72 1.34
N LYS A 205 3.94 19.14 0.24
CA LYS A 205 3.08 18.77 -0.88
C LYS A 205 2.26 17.51 -0.54
N GLY A 206 0.95 17.56 -0.74
CA GLY A 206 0.05 16.43 -0.51
C GLY A 206 -1.21 16.53 -1.35
N LEU A 207 -2.21 15.70 -1.03
CA LEU A 207 -3.44 15.59 -1.84
C LEU A 207 -4.23 16.90 -1.92
N LYS A 208 -4.10 17.80 -0.93
CA LYS A 208 -4.72 19.13 -0.95
C LYS A 208 -4.29 19.98 -2.16
N ASP A 209 -3.09 19.74 -2.70
CA ASP A 209 -2.51 20.50 -3.80
C ASP A 209 -2.98 19.99 -5.18
N HIS A 210 -3.80 18.94 -5.21
CA HIS A 210 -4.36 18.42 -6.45
C HIS A 210 -5.37 19.42 -7.03
N PRO A 211 -5.37 19.71 -8.36
CA PRO A 211 -6.29 20.68 -8.97
C PRO A 211 -7.79 20.42 -8.72
N LYS A 212 -8.14 19.15 -8.46
CA LYS A 212 -9.51 18.69 -8.15
C LYS A 212 -9.78 18.48 -6.66
N ALA A 213 -8.83 18.78 -5.76
CA ALA A 213 -8.94 18.49 -4.33
C ALA A 213 -10.16 19.15 -3.69
N GLN A 214 -10.42 20.42 -3.99
CA GLN A 214 -11.49 21.21 -3.37
C GLN A 214 -12.89 20.54 -3.42
N ARG A 215 -13.18 19.73 -4.44
CA ARG A 215 -14.48 19.06 -4.59
C ARG A 215 -14.46 17.57 -4.25
N ASN A 216 -13.29 16.94 -4.21
CA ASN A 216 -13.15 15.48 -4.15
C ASN A 216 -12.28 14.99 -2.98
N LEU A 217 -11.78 15.89 -2.14
CA LEU A 217 -10.99 15.58 -0.96
C LEU A 217 -11.67 16.15 0.28
N LEU A 218 -11.93 15.31 1.27
CA LEU A 218 -12.29 15.73 2.62
C LEU A 218 -11.16 15.35 3.56
N TYR A 219 -10.86 16.26 4.48
CA TYR A 219 -9.85 16.05 5.50
C TYR A 219 -10.44 16.37 6.87
N TYR A 220 -10.47 15.36 7.73
CA TYR A 220 -10.95 15.45 9.11
C TYR A 220 -9.76 15.34 10.04
N SER A 221 -9.62 16.28 10.97
CA SER A 221 -8.53 16.27 11.95
C SER A 221 -9.00 16.73 13.33
N PRO A 222 -8.41 16.22 14.43
CA PRO A 222 -8.63 16.76 15.77
C PRO A 222 -8.19 18.22 15.90
N ASN A 223 -7.26 18.67 15.05
CA ASN A 223 -6.76 20.04 15.02
C ASN A 223 -6.62 20.50 13.56
N PRO A 224 -7.74 20.79 12.89
CA PRO A 224 -7.74 21.06 11.46
C PRO A 224 -7.11 22.43 11.14
N PRO A 225 -6.42 22.56 9.99
CA PRO A 225 -6.07 23.87 9.45
C PRO A 225 -7.32 24.63 8.99
N PRO A 226 -7.25 25.96 8.78
CA PRO A 226 -8.37 26.74 8.28
C PRO A 226 -8.96 26.15 6.99
N GLY A 227 -10.29 25.95 6.97
CA GLY A 227 -11.03 25.39 5.83
C GLY A 227 -11.12 23.87 5.78
N ALA A 228 -10.51 23.14 6.73
CA ALA A 228 -10.68 21.70 6.89
C ALA A 228 -11.74 21.35 7.95
N ASN A 229 -12.16 20.08 7.98
CA ASN A 229 -13.18 19.60 8.89
C ASN A 229 -12.59 19.20 10.24
N THR A 230 -13.27 19.54 11.33
CA THR A 230 -12.95 19.01 12.65
C THR A 230 -13.44 17.57 12.75
N LEU A 231 -12.56 16.66 13.16
CA LEU A 231 -12.95 15.28 13.46
C LEU A 231 -13.64 15.23 14.83
N VAL A 232 -14.96 15.05 14.83
CA VAL A 232 -15.75 14.79 16.03
C VAL A 232 -16.72 13.65 15.76
N VAL A 233 -16.60 12.57 16.52
CA VAL A 233 -17.44 11.38 16.49
C VAL A 233 -18.37 11.40 17.70
N ASN A 234 -19.68 11.30 17.46
CA ASN A 234 -20.62 11.26 18.55
C ASN A 234 -20.59 9.89 19.25
N LEU A 235 -20.55 9.85 20.58
CA LEU A 235 -20.56 8.60 21.36
C LEU A 235 -21.80 7.74 21.08
N ARG A 236 -22.93 8.35 20.70
CA ARG A 236 -24.17 7.66 20.30
C ARG A 236 -24.06 6.85 19.02
N SER A 237 -23.06 7.15 18.18
CA SER A 237 -22.78 6.39 16.96
C SER A 237 -21.94 5.14 17.20
N ILE A 238 -21.51 4.88 18.44
CA ILE A 238 -20.63 3.77 18.78
C ILE A 238 -21.45 2.58 19.25
N GLU A 239 -21.44 1.52 18.45
CA GLU A 239 -22.00 0.21 18.78
C GLU A 239 -20.98 -0.69 19.49
N PRO A 240 -21.42 -1.64 20.33
CA PRO A 240 -20.52 -2.63 20.93
C PRO A 240 -19.65 -3.40 19.93
N SER A 241 -20.19 -3.71 18.75
CA SER A 241 -19.48 -4.43 17.68
C SER A 241 -18.28 -3.65 17.13
N HIS A 242 -18.27 -2.32 17.24
CA HIS A 242 -17.16 -1.50 16.75
C HIS A 242 -15.86 -1.75 17.49
N PHE A 243 -15.91 -2.25 18.73
CA PHE A 243 -14.72 -2.57 19.51
C PHE A 243 -14.15 -3.97 19.24
N GLN A 244 -14.89 -4.82 18.52
CA GLN A 244 -14.53 -6.22 18.33
C GLN A 244 -13.18 -6.36 17.61
N GLY A 245 -12.25 -7.10 18.22
CA GLY A 245 -10.88 -7.29 17.73
C GLY A 245 -10.02 -6.02 17.70
N ILE A 246 -10.44 -4.94 18.37
CA ILE A 246 -9.68 -3.69 18.53
C ILE A 246 -9.36 -3.44 20.00
N VAL A 247 -10.35 -3.64 20.88
CA VAL A 247 -10.16 -3.54 22.33
C VAL A 247 -10.49 -4.89 22.95
N SER A 248 -9.51 -5.50 23.61
CA SER A 248 -9.71 -6.77 24.29
C SER A 248 -10.54 -6.56 25.56
N PHE A 249 -11.70 -7.21 25.65
CA PHE A 249 -12.54 -7.25 26.84
C PHE A 249 -12.61 -8.68 27.38
N THR A 250 -12.81 -8.82 28.69
CA THR A 250 -13.12 -10.13 29.30
C THR A 250 -14.59 -10.49 29.09
N ASP A 251 -14.98 -11.76 29.22
CA ASP A 251 -16.39 -12.18 29.08
C ASP A 251 -17.34 -11.36 29.96
N ALA A 252 -16.99 -11.16 31.23
CA ALA A 252 -17.78 -10.32 32.14
C ALA A 252 -17.90 -8.84 31.69
N GLN A 253 -16.90 -8.32 30.97
CA GLN A 253 -16.92 -6.96 30.42
C GLN A 253 -17.79 -6.92 29.16
N HIS A 254 -17.73 -7.94 28.30
CA HIS A 254 -18.63 -8.08 27.15
C HIS A 254 -20.10 -8.18 27.59
N ASP A 255 -20.41 -9.00 28.59
CA ASP A 255 -21.76 -9.12 29.15
C ASP A 255 -22.24 -7.79 29.73
N ALA A 256 -21.36 -7.08 30.47
CA ALA A 256 -21.68 -5.77 31.00
C ALA A 256 -21.96 -4.76 29.88
N ILE A 257 -21.08 -4.64 28.88
CA ILE A 257 -21.29 -3.75 27.71
C ILE A 257 -22.62 -4.05 27.04
N ARG A 258 -22.95 -5.33 26.82
CA ARG A 258 -24.22 -5.75 26.23
C ARG A 258 -25.41 -5.33 27.10
N LEU A 259 -25.34 -5.50 28.41
CA LEU A 259 -26.40 -5.08 29.34
C LEU A 259 -26.61 -3.56 29.30
N TYR A 260 -25.54 -2.76 29.36
CA TYR A 260 -25.66 -1.31 29.22
C TYR A 260 -26.26 -0.92 27.87
N HIS A 261 -25.81 -1.54 26.78
CA HIS A 261 -26.33 -1.27 25.45
C HIS A 261 -27.83 -1.57 25.33
N ILE A 262 -28.30 -2.69 25.86
CA ILE A 262 -29.72 -3.05 25.84
C ILE A 262 -30.58 -2.09 26.68
N ASN A 263 -30.07 -1.62 27.83
CA ASN A 263 -30.86 -0.80 28.75
C ASN A 263 -30.85 0.69 28.40
N PHE A 264 -29.77 1.18 27.78
CA PHE A 264 -29.55 2.61 27.55
C PHE A 264 -29.38 2.99 26.07
N GLU A 265 -29.47 2.01 25.16
CA GLU A 265 -29.37 2.18 23.72
C GLU A 265 -28.14 3.02 23.35
N GLU A 266 -28.30 4.08 22.56
CA GLU A 266 -27.23 4.96 22.10
C GLU A 266 -26.48 5.69 23.24
N ASN A 267 -27.04 5.81 24.44
CA ASN A 267 -26.42 6.53 25.56
C ASN A 267 -25.58 5.60 26.46
N TRP A 268 -25.44 4.32 26.13
CA TRP A 268 -24.80 3.30 26.96
C TRP A 268 -23.38 3.63 27.44
N ILE A 269 -22.57 4.28 26.60
CA ILE A 269 -21.22 4.70 26.99
C ILE A 269 -21.27 5.75 28.09
N GLU A 270 -22.20 6.72 27.99
CA GLU A 270 -22.34 7.78 28.99
C GLU A 270 -22.72 7.18 30.36
N HIS A 271 -23.65 6.24 30.40
CA HIS A 271 -24.05 5.55 31.63
C HIS A 271 -22.90 4.74 32.27
N ILE A 272 -22.08 4.05 31.46
CA ILE A 272 -20.87 3.38 31.95
C ILE A 272 -19.89 4.39 32.55
N VAL A 273 -19.62 5.48 31.85
CA VAL A 273 -18.65 6.50 32.26
C VAL A 273 -19.10 7.22 33.53
N ARG A 274 -20.41 7.45 33.69
CA ARG A 274 -21.03 7.97 34.93
C ARG A 274 -20.98 7.00 36.10
N GLY A 275 -20.75 5.71 35.85
CA GLY A 275 -20.68 4.69 36.89
C GLY A 275 -22.05 4.34 37.46
N GLU A 276 -23.11 4.43 36.65
CA GLU A 276 -24.46 4.08 37.07
C GLU A 276 -24.61 2.57 37.21
N SER A 277 -24.71 2.07 38.45
CA SER A 277 -24.84 0.64 38.72
C SER A 277 -26.04 0.01 38.01
N LEU A 278 -25.82 -1.15 37.38
CA LEU A 278 -26.83 -1.92 36.67
C LEU A 278 -26.90 -3.34 37.25
N ASN A 279 -28.12 -3.84 37.46
CA ASN A 279 -28.33 -5.21 37.94
C ASN A 279 -27.68 -6.22 36.99
N GLY A 280 -26.88 -7.14 37.54
CA GLY A 280 -26.14 -8.13 36.76
C GLY A 280 -24.72 -7.68 36.37
N VAL A 281 -24.33 -6.44 36.66
CA VAL A 281 -22.95 -5.94 36.47
C VAL A 281 -22.30 -5.73 37.84
N ALA A 282 -21.19 -6.41 38.08
CA ALA A 282 -20.40 -6.20 39.30
C ALA A 282 -19.71 -4.82 39.28
N ASP A 283 -19.66 -4.12 40.41
CA ASP A 283 -19.02 -2.79 40.53
C ASP A 283 -17.56 -2.80 40.07
N ARG A 284 -16.83 -3.88 40.34
CA ARG A 284 -15.45 -4.04 39.89
C ARG A 284 -15.36 -4.07 38.36
N THR A 285 -16.30 -4.72 37.67
CA THR A 285 -16.35 -4.76 36.20
C THR A 285 -16.62 -3.38 35.64
N LEU A 286 -17.57 -2.64 36.23
CA LEU A 286 -17.89 -1.27 35.86
C LEU A 286 -16.68 -0.33 36.00
N GLN A 287 -15.96 -0.40 37.12
CA GLN A 287 -14.75 0.40 37.33
C GLN A 287 -13.65 0.10 36.30
N VAL A 288 -13.50 -1.16 35.89
CA VAL A 288 -12.53 -1.52 34.84
C VAL A 288 -12.98 -1.00 33.47
N LEU A 289 -14.27 -1.06 33.15
CA LEU A 289 -14.83 -0.49 31.92
C LEU A 289 -14.64 1.03 31.87
N GLN A 290 -14.93 1.75 32.96
CA GLN A 290 -14.67 3.20 33.06
C GLN A 290 -13.21 3.53 32.77
N ARG A 291 -12.27 2.76 33.35
CA ARG A 291 -10.85 2.94 33.09
C ARG A 291 -10.49 2.65 31.64
N LYS A 292 -11.00 1.56 31.05
CA LYS A 292 -10.77 1.22 29.63
C LYS A 292 -11.29 2.31 28.71
N PHE A 293 -12.51 2.82 28.90
CA PHE A 293 -13.07 3.89 28.07
C PHE A 293 -12.35 5.22 28.24
N ASN A 294 -11.86 5.54 29.44
CA ASN A 294 -10.98 6.69 29.63
C ASN A 294 -9.65 6.53 28.87
N THR A 295 -9.06 5.33 28.86
CA THR A 295 -7.84 5.08 28.09
C THR A 295 -8.09 5.10 26.58
N THR A 296 -9.07 4.34 26.09
CA THR A 296 -9.33 4.18 24.65
C THR A 296 -9.98 5.41 24.04
N LEU A 297 -11.10 5.88 24.61
CA LEU A 297 -11.88 7.00 24.04
C LEU A 297 -11.43 8.35 24.60
N GLY A 298 -10.71 8.39 25.72
CA GLY A 298 -10.38 9.64 26.40
C GLY A 298 -11.58 10.26 27.14
N VAL A 299 -12.64 9.50 27.41
CA VAL A 299 -13.88 9.99 28.04
C VAL A 299 -13.83 9.84 29.56
N TYR A 300 -14.26 10.88 30.29
CA TYR A 300 -14.31 10.87 31.75
C TYR A 300 -15.37 11.85 32.28
N ILE A 301 -15.78 11.69 33.54
CA ILE A 301 -16.61 12.68 34.24
C ILE A 301 -15.70 13.66 35.00
N ASP A 302 -15.93 14.96 34.82
CA ASP A 302 -15.22 16.00 35.56
C ASP A 302 -15.80 16.24 36.98
N GLU A 303 -15.15 17.09 37.76
CA GLU A 303 -15.59 17.45 39.13
C GLU A 303 -16.99 18.09 39.17
N SER A 304 -17.47 18.60 38.03
CA SER A 304 -18.80 19.21 37.90
C SER A 304 -19.88 18.20 37.46
N GLY A 305 -19.52 16.92 37.29
CA GLY A 305 -20.45 15.88 36.86
C GLY A 305 -20.72 15.84 35.35
N ASN A 306 -19.94 16.58 34.55
CA ASN A 306 -20.10 16.63 33.10
C ASN A 306 -19.16 15.64 32.41
N LEU A 307 -19.63 15.04 31.32
CA LEU A 307 -18.82 14.18 30.47
C LEU A 307 -17.86 15.02 29.63
N GLN A 308 -16.57 14.74 29.75
CA GLN A 308 -15.48 15.41 29.06
C GLN A 308 -14.67 14.41 28.24
N CYS A 309 -14.05 14.89 27.15
CA CYS A 309 -13.23 14.09 26.24
C CYS A 309 -11.85 14.73 26.07
N ARG A 310 -10.78 14.00 26.43
CA ARG A 310 -9.39 14.51 26.42
C ARG A 310 -8.90 14.92 25.03
N ASN A 311 -9.26 14.14 24.01
CA ASN A 311 -8.77 14.31 22.64
C ASN A 311 -9.69 15.17 21.76
N ARG A 312 -10.84 15.65 22.28
CA ARG A 312 -11.91 16.36 21.54
C ARG A 312 -12.45 15.65 20.29
N VAL A 313 -12.04 14.41 20.06
CA VAL A 313 -12.47 13.59 18.93
C VAL A 313 -13.78 12.90 19.23
N PHE A 314 -14.05 12.57 20.50
CA PHE A 314 -15.35 12.06 20.91
C PHE A 314 -16.17 13.17 21.57
N SER A 315 -17.49 13.08 21.44
CA SER A 315 -18.44 14.00 22.08
C SER A 315 -19.79 13.32 22.30
N ASN A 316 -20.52 13.68 23.35
CA ASN A 316 -21.93 13.28 23.52
C ASN A 316 -22.92 14.30 22.94
N THR A 317 -22.45 15.47 22.50
CA THR A 317 -23.30 16.60 22.04
C THR A 317 -23.02 17.05 20.61
N ALA A 318 -21.87 16.68 20.04
CA ALA A 318 -21.47 17.06 18.70
C ALA A 318 -21.13 15.84 17.84
N GLY A 319 -21.05 16.02 16.52
CA GLY A 319 -20.59 14.99 15.59
C GLY A 319 -21.63 13.93 15.21
N GLU A 320 -22.93 14.19 15.41
CA GLU A 320 -24.02 13.24 15.08
C GLU A 320 -24.08 12.90 13.58
N THR A 321 -23.71 13.84 12.72
CA THR A 321 -23.73 13.66 11.25
C THR A 321 -22.38 13.23 10.68
N THR A 322 -21.28 13.32 11.44
CA THR A 322 -19.91 13.15 10.92
C THR A 322 -19.73 11.83 10.18
N ILE A 323 -20.14 10.71 10.78
CA ILE A 323 -20.01 9.39 10.16
C ILE A 323 -20.84 9.31 8.89
N ARG A 324 -22.08 9.82 8.91
CA ARG A 324 -22.97 9.81 7.74
C ARG A 324 -22.43 10.68 6.61
N GLU A 325 -21.84 11.83 6.91
CA GLU A 325 -21.20 12.72 5.94
C GLU A 325 -19.96 12.08 5.31
N ILE A 326 -19.12 11.42 6.11
CA ILE A 326 -17.96 10.66 5.62
C ILE A 326 -18.41 9.56 4.66
N VAL A 327 -19.40 8.75 5.08
CA VAL A 327 -19.89 7.65 4.25
C VAL A 327 -20.55 8.15 2.98
N ALA A 328 -21.37 9.21 3.05
CA ALA A 328 -21.94 9.84 1.86
C ALA A 328 -20.84 10.35 0.90
N ALA A 329 -19.77 10.96 1.42
CA ALA A 329 -18.65 11.40 0.61
C ALA A 329 -17.93 10.22 -0.08
N LEU A 330 -17.76 9.09 0.60
CA LEU A 330 -17.20 7.87 0.00
C LEU A 330 -18.11 7.32 -1.11
N GLU A 331 -19.43 7.29 -0.89
CA GLU A 331 -20.44 6.89 -1.89
C GLU A 331 -20.54 7.87 -3.08
N GLU A 332 -20.04 9.10 -2.94
CA GLU A 332 -19.91 10.08 -4.03
C GLU A 332 -18.59 9.95 -4.81
N GLY A 333 -17.73 9.00 -4.45
CA GLY A 333 -16.42 8.80 -5.07
C GLY A 333 -15.37 9.82 -4.64
N LYS A 334 -15.46 10.31 -3.39
CA LYS A 334 -14.46 11.22 -2.82
C LYS A 334 -13.42 10.45 -2.00
N ILE A 335 -12.27 11.09 -1.84
CA ILE A 335 -11.23 10.63 -0.91
C ILE A 335 -11.45 11.35 0.42
N VAL A 336 -11.56 10.58 1.50
CA VAL A 336 -11.68 11.09 2.86
C VAL A 336 -10.44 10.67 3.64
N ILE A 337 -9.70 11.65 4.14
CA ILE A 337 -8.54 11.44 5.00
C ILE A 337 -8.94 11.75 6.43
N ILE A 338 -8.70 10.79 7.34
CA ILE A 338 -8.87 10.93 8.78
C ILE A 338 -7.47 11.05 9.39
N ASP A 339 -7.11 12.25 9.84
CA ASP A 339 -5.88 12.48 10.59
C ASP A 339 -6.02 11.87 11.99
N THR A 340 -5.33 10.75 12.19
CA THR A 340 -5.30 10.00 13.45
C THR A 340 -3.99 10.23 14.22
N SER A 341 -3.12 11.14 13.75
CA SER A 341 -1.76 11.35 14.29
C SER A 341 -1.67 11.81 15.75
N ARG A 342 -2.78 12.30 16.32
CA ARG A 342 -2.88 12.73 17.72
C ARG A 342 -3.74 11.80 18.58
N LEU A 343 -4.13 10.66 18.03
CA LEU A 343 -4.96 9.69 18.71
C LEU A 343 -4.08 8.55 19.23
N LEU A 344 -4.62 7.85 20.24
CA LEU A 344 -4.05 6.60 20.69
C LEU A 344 -4.39 5.51 19.67
N ASP A 345 -3.53 4.48 19.58
CA ASP A 345 -3.62 3.41 18.59
C ASP A 345 -5.00 2.75 18.52
N GLU A 346 -5.64 2.49 19.67
CA GLU A 346 -6.97 1.89 19.74
C GLU A 346 -8.07 2.85 19.25
N ALA A 347 -7.93 4.16 19.52
CA ALA A 347 -8.89 5.18 19.12
C ALA A 347 -8.88 5.40 17.60
N GLU A 348 -7.69 5.40 16.99
CA GLU A 348 -7.52 5.40 15.54
C GLU A 348 -8.32 4.26 14.88
N LEU A 349 -8.07 3.03 15.34
CA LEU A 349 -8.69 1.83 14.78
C LEU A 349 -10.19 1.81 15.07
N LEU A 350 -10.62 2.29 16.24
CA LEU A 350 -12.05 2.37 16.54
C LEU A 350 -12.78 3.33 15.59
N ILE A 351 -12.22 4.50 15.29
CA ILE A 351 -12.84 5.45 14.35
C ILE A 351 -12.95 4.84 12.96
N GLY A 352 -11.89 4.19 12.49
CA GLY A 352 -11.94 3.46 11.23
C GLY A 352 -12.99 2.35 11.28
N SER A 353 -13.08 1.60 12.37
CA SER A 353 -14.07 0.54 12.56
C SER A 353 -15.50 1.04 12.47
N ILE A 354 -15.83 2.17 13.10
CA ILE A 354 -17.16 2.80 13.03
C ILE A 354 -17.53 3.14 11.57
N ILE A 355 -16.60 3.77 10.84
CA ILE A 355 -16.84 4.19 9.45
C ILE A 355 -16.95 2.97 8.52
N VAL A 356 -16.05 2.00 8.68
CA VAL A 356 -16.01 0.79 7.83
C VAL A 356 -17.23 -0.10 8.10
N ASN A 357 -17.71 -0.21 9.33
CA ASN A 357 -18.95 -0.93 9.63
C ASN A 357 -20.15 -0.29 8.92
N GLU A 358 -20.34 1.03 9.08
CA GLU A 358 -21.45 1.75 8.46
C GLU A 358 -21.47 1.56 6.93
N ILE A 359 -20.32 1.69 6.28
CA ILE A 359 -20.25 1.52 4.83
C ILE A 359 -20.42 0.07 4.39
N PHE A 360 -19.87 -0.89 5.13
CA PHE A 360 -20.01 -2.32 4.84
C PHE A 360 -21.48 -2.75 4.85
N TYR A 361 -22.24 -2.38 5.89
CA TYR A 361 -23.64 -2.75 5.99
C TYR A 361 -24.50 -2.05 4.92
N ARG A 362 -24.20 -0.81 4.55
CA ARG A 362 -24.85 -0.16 3.40
C ARG A 362 -24.61 -0.90 2.09
N TYR A 363 -23.37 -1.31 1.83
CA TYR A 363 -23.02 -2.05 0.63
C TYR A 363 -23.62 -3.46 0.60
N GLN A 364 -23.75 -4.11 1.77
CA GLN A 364 -24.51 -5.34 1.91
C GLN A 364 -26.01 -5.13 1.59
N GLY A 365 -26.57 -3.99 1.99
CA GLY A 365 -27.91 -3.56 1.61
C GLY A 365 -28.07 -3.39 0.09
N TYR A 366 -27.14 -2.68 -0.57
CA TYR A 366 -27.18 -2.54 -2.04
C TYR A 366 -27.01 -3.87 -2.78
N LYS A 367 -26.26 -4.80 -2.20
CA LYS A 367 -26.13 -6.16 -2.73
C LYS A 367 -27.46 -6.91 -2.68
N SER A 368 -28.24 -6.75 -1.60
CA SER A 368 -29.53 -7.43 -1.46
C SER A 368 -30.61 -6.82 -2.35
N THR A 369 -30.52 -5.53 -2.68
CA THR A 369 -31.45 -4.84 -3.60
C THR A 369 -31.02 -4.87 -5.07
N GLY A 370 -29.82 -5.37 -5.39
CA GLY A 370 -29.29 -5.45 -6.77
C GLY A 370 -28.72 -4.14 -7.30
N GLU A 371 -28.48 -3.15 -6.45
CA GLU A 371 -27.96 -1.83 -6.82
C GLU A 371 -26.43 -1.71 -6.71
N LEU A 372 -25.75 -2.73 -6.18
CA LEU A 372 -24.31 -2.69 -5.86
C LEU A 372 -23.43 -2.28 -7.04
N ASP A 373 -23.70 -2.79 -8.25
CA ASP A 373 -22.89 -2.51 -9.43
C ASP A 373 -22.96 -1.04 -9.90
N SER A 374 -23.95 -0.28 -9.43
CA SER A 374 -24.09 1.16 -9.69
C SER A 374 -23.34 2.04 -8.70
N LYS A 375 -22.82 1.46 -7.61
CA LYS A 375 -22.12 2.17 -6.55
C LYS A 375 -20.62 2.24 -6.83
N PRO A 376 -19.92 3.28 -6.39
CA PRO A 376 -18.47 3.32 -6.50
C PRO A 376 -17.84 2.20 -5.68
N VAL A 377 -16.66 1.74 -6.09
CA VAL A 377 -15.84 0.85 -5.28
C VAL A 377 -15.25 1.68 -4.14
N VAL A 378 -15.47 1.25 -2.89
CA VAL A 378 -14.86 1.92 -1.75
C VAL A 378 -13.66 1.13 -1.26
N SER A 379 -12.52 1.80 -1.14
CA SER A 379 -11.29 1.24 -0.61
C SER A 379 -10.95 1.87 0.73
N VAL A 380 -10.38 1.06 1.63
CA VAL A 380 -9.87 1.51 2.92
C VAL A 380 -8.36 1.37 2.91
N VAL A 381 -7.65 2.47 3.14
CA VAL A 381 -6.20 2.51 3.29
C VAL A 381 -5.89 2.48 4.78
N ILE A 382 -5.27 1.37 5.21
CA ILE A 382 -4.84 1.14 6.58
C ILE A 382 -3.32 1.06 6.59
N GLU A 383 -2.70 2.02 7.26
CA GLU A 383 -1.29 1.97 7.62
C GLU A 383 -1.08 0.91 8.71
N GLU A 384 0.09 0.29 8.76
CA GLU A 384 0.40 -0.71 9.80
C GLU A 384 -0.63 -1.84 9.94
N ALA A 385 -1.17 -2.32 8.80
CA ALA A 385 -2.19 -3.37 8.73
C ALA A 385 -2.01 -4.59 9.66
N PRO A 386 -0.78 -5.06 10.01
CA PRO A 386 -0.62 -6.11 11.01
C PRO A 386 -1.26 -5.82 12.38
N ARG A 387 -1.53 -4.55 12.73
CA ARG A 387 -2.26 -4.16 13.95
C ARG A 387 -3.72 -4.64 13.97
N VAL A 388 -4.30 -4.95 12.82
CA VAL A 388 -5.70 -5.43 12.71
C VAL A 388 -5.85 -6.73 11.92
N LEU A 389 -4.90 -7.06 11.05
CA LEU A 389 -4.87 -8.30 10.27
C LEU A 389 -3.78 -9.29 10.73
N GLY A 390 -3.10 -8.98 11.83
CA GLY A 390 -2.07 -9.84 12.40
C GLY A 390 -2.65 -11.15 12.93
N LYS A 391 -1.90 -12.24 12.80
CA LYS A 391 -2.34 -13.58 13.24
C LYS A 391 -2.77 -13.64 14.70
N GLU A 392 -2.09 -12.90 15.58
CA GLU A 392 -2.43 -12.82 17.01
C GLU A 392 -3.76 -12.10 17.24
N VAL A 393 -3.99 -11.00 16.53
CA VAL A 393 -5.25 -10.23 16.59
C VAL A 393 -6.43 -11.08 16.11
N LEU A 394 -6.27 -11.78 14.99
CA LEU A 394 -7.32 -12.65 14.44
C LEU A 394 -7.56 -13.91 15.28
N ALA A 395 -6.60 -14.29 16.14
CA ALA A 395 -6.80 -15.38 17.09
C ALA A 395 -7.71 -14.98 18.27
N GLU A 396 -7.77 -13.69 18.61
CA GLU A 396 -8.67 -13.15 19.63
C GLU A 396 -10.10 -12.93 19.10
N GLY A 397 -10.27 -12.89 17.78
CA GLY A 397 -11.56 -12.81 17.09
C GLY A 397 -11.48 -11.99 15.80
N ASP A 398 -12.48 -12.17 14.93
CA ASP A 398 -12.61 -11.36 13.72
C ASP A 398 -12.95 -9.90 14.07
N ASN A 399 -12.52 -8.98 13.21
CA ASN A 399 -12.88 -7.57 13.27
C ASN A 399 -13.40 -7.11 11.91
N ILE A 400 -13.92 -5.89 11.83
CA ILE A 400 -14.46 -5.38 10.57
C ILE A 400 -13.38 -5.30 9.47
N TYR A 401 -12.12 -5.03 9.83
CA TYR A 401 -11.04 -4.98 8.87
C TYR A 401 -10.72 -6.34 8.26
N SER A 402 -10.77 -7.42 9.05
CA SER A 402 -10.63 -8.79 8.52
C SER A 402 -11.85 -9.23 7.71
N THR A 403 -13.02 -8.65 7.97
CA THR A 403 -14.25 -8.93 7.21
C THR A 403 -14.22 -8.30 5.82
N VAL A 404 -13.58 -7.13 5.67
CA VAL A 404 -13.50 -6.39 4.40
C VAL A 404 -12.18 -6.57 3.64
N ALA A 405 -11.24 -7.33 4.20
CA ALA A 405 -9.95 -7.68 3.58
C ALA A 405 -9.99 -9.09 3.00
#